data_AF-A0AAW6CYC9-F1
#
_entry.id   AF-A0AAW6CYC9-F1
#
_cell.length_a   1.000
_cell.length_b   1.000
_cell.length_c   1.000
_cell.angle_alpha   90.00
_cell.angle_beta   90.00
_cell.angle_gamma   90.00
#
_symmetry.space_group_name_H-M   'P 1'
#
loop_
_entity.id
_entity.type
_entity.pdbx_description
1 polymer ?
#
loop_
_entity_poly.entity_id
_entity_poly.type
_entity_poly.pdbx_seq_one_letter_code
_entity_poly.pdbx_strand_id
1 'polypeptide(L)'
;MKKKKHLFTVLLLAISLLSTSIPVYAQGNGNADNENSTNEESFEEADRNLMKDLLPGDLDLVELSNKELEDYEIPEVISAKDIKEKEHANRLFAQETDDYSIVYQNKDGSKTMYYFDEPVKYTDENGTVCDKSTKLSESDKDGYAFVSADNNINVYMPEQLDNETGIIVKSGEYTIEMSPVDSDKADVSDIITETENKYDEHDIVEYTDVFGVDTTIEYSAQLNGVKENIILDRYNGKNEFSFDVDTNGLSLKDEGGYFSIVDGEKEEIVGTVSEVILFDSSNGENTIVPQGYVTGYTAVQNNDGRYTITITLDNEWLENEAVYPVVIDPTIKINTSGSGSSKTILDAPVYSKKSTTNFGSYSIGTVGYQDSTYGAGRLVMRFPGLDSNETYKSLKQVR
;
A
#
# COMPACT_ATOMS: atom_id res chain seq x y z
N MET A 1 -7.92 36.99 3.75
CA MET A 1 -6.99 36.45 4.77
C MET A 1 -6.27 35.28 4.13
N LYS A 2 -4.94 35.23 4.14
CA LYS A 2 -4.17 34.14 3.54
C LYS A 2 -4.39 32.87 4.36
N LYS A 3 -5.11 31.88 3.81
CA LYS A 3 -5.20 30.52 4.39
C LYS A 3 -3.78 29.94 4.39
N LYS A 4 -3.33 29.44 5.54
CA LYS A 4 -2.06 28.73 5.67
C LYS A 4 -2.26 27.36 5.01
N LYS A 5 -1.36 27.00 4.08
CA LYS A 5 -1.22 25.61 3.62
C LYS A 5 -0.67 24.81 4.79
N HIS A 6 -1.45 23.85 5.29
CA HIS A 6 -0.97 22.84 6.22
C HIS A 6 -0.36 21.71 5.38
N LEU A 7 0.86 21.34 5.73
CA LEU A 7 1.65 20.31 5.08
C LEU A 7 1.39 19.05 5.91
N PHE A 8 0.65 18.09 5.37
CA PHE A 8 0.40 16.81 6.02
C PHE A 8 1.70 16.00 6.01
N THR A 9 2.15 15.55 7.17
CA THR A 9 3.30 14.65 7.28
C THR A 9 2.83 13.31 7.85
N VAL A 10 2.75 12.28 7.00
CA VAL A 10 2.40 10.91 7.41
C VAL A 10 3.68 10.14 7.75
N LEU A 11 3.87 9.87 9.05
CA LEU A 11 5.06 9.19 9.57
C LEU A 11 4.90 7.66 9.48
N LEU A 12 5.45 7.02 8.44
CA LEU A 12 5.56 5.56 8.37
C LEU A 12 6.79 5.05 9.17
N LEU A 13 6.51 4.15 10.13
CA LEU A 13 7.47 3.55 11.04
C LEU A 13 8.35 2.52 10.31
N ALA A 14 9.52 2.94 9.80
CA ALA A 14 10.54 2.02 9.29
C ALA A 14 11.27 1.31 10.43
N ILE A 15 10.97 0.02 10.66
CA ILE A 15 11.75 -0.83 11.58
C ILE A 15 13.05 -1.23 10.88
N SER A 16 14.11 -0.45 11.08
CA SER A 16 15.47 -0.84 10.70
C SER A 16 16.01 -1.87 11.69
N LEU A 17 16.06 -3.14 11.30
CA LEU A 17 16.85 -4.16 12.00
C LEU A 17 18.34 -3.90 11.71
N LEU A 18 18.99 -3.16 12.61
CA LEU A 18 20.45 -3.03 12.68
C LEU A 18 21.06 -4.40 12.97
N SER A 19 21.62 -5.07 11.96
CA SER A 19 22.58 -6.14 12.17
C SER A 19 23.95 -5.51 12.47
N THR A 20 24.44 -5.72 13.68
CA THR A 20 25.81 -5.35 14.05
C THR A 20 26.78 -6.26 13.33
N SER A 21 27.52 -5.71 12.36
CA SER A 21 28.68 -6.36 11.77
C SER A 21 29.79 -6.48 12.83
N ILE A 22 30.12 -7.71 13.21
CA ILE A 22 31.32 -8.01 13.99
C ILE A 22 32.50 -7.95 13.01
N PRO A 23 33.49 -7.06 13.19
CA PRO A 23 34.71 -7.13 12.39
C PRO A 23 35.52 -8.34 12.83
N VAL A 24 35.67 -9.33 11.95
CA VAL A 24 36.69 -10.37 12.11
C VAL A 24 38.03 -9.73 11.78
N TYR A 25 38.82 -9.43 12.82
CA TYR A 25 40.24 -9.12 12.65
C TYR A 25 40.97 -10.39 12.21
N ALA A 26 41.44 -10.43 10.97
CA ALA A 26 42.47 -11.36 10.55
C ALA A 26 43.79 -10.97 11.24
N GLN A 27 44.20 -11.78 12.21
CA GLN A 27 45.49 -11.64 12.88
C GLN A 27 46.61 -12.03 11.90
N GLY A 28 47.37 -11.03 11.44
CA GLY A 28 48.56 -11.24 10.64
C GLY A 28 49.61 -12.03 11.40
N ASN A 29 49.93 -13.23 10.92
CA ASN A 29 51.18 -13.90 11.24
C ASN A 29 52.06 -13.79 10.00
N GLY A 30 53.12 -12.99 10.13
CA GLY A 30 54.14 -12.86 9.11
C GLY A 30 54.86 -14.19 8.91
N ASN A 31 55.08 -14.54 7.65
CA ASN A 31 56.35 -15.08 7.22
C ASN A 31 56.58 -14.69 5.76
N ALA A 32 57.79 -14.18 5.52
CA ALA A 32 58.28 -13.74 4.24
C ALA A 32 58.53 -14.93 3.29
N ASP A 33 58.70 -14.56 2.02
CA ASP A 33 59.32 -15.30 0.91
C ASP A 33 58.38 -16.20 0.08
N ASN A 34 57.85 -15.64 -1.01
CA ASN A 34 58.28 -16.05 -2.35
C ASN A 34 57.74 -15.09 -3.42
N GLU A 35 58.65 -14.54 -4.21
CA GLU A 35 58.34 -13.99 -5.53
C GLU A 35 57.78 -15.13 -6.39
N ASN A 36 56.54 -15.00 -6.85
CA ASN A 36 56.10 -15.71 -8.05
C ASN A 36 55.10 -14.86 -8.80
N SER A 37 55.36 -14.71 -10.10
CA SER A 37 54.57 -13.93 -11.04
C SER A 37 53.09 -14.26 -10.93
N THR A 38 52.27 -13.25 -10.63
CA THR A 38 50.83 -13.31 -10.84
C THR A 38 50.59 -13.42 -12.35
N ASN A 39 50.36 -14.64 -12.83
CA ASN A 39 50.03 -14.92 -14.22
C ASN A 39 48.64 -14.35 -14.52
N GLU A 40 48.49 -13.64 -15.64
CA GLU A 40 47.20 -13.15 -16.17
C GLU A 40 46.16 -14.29 -16.28
N GLU A 41 46.60 -15.53 -16.53
CA GLU A 41 45.75 -16.73 -16.54
C GLU A 41 45.02 -17.01 -15.22
N SER A 42 45.59 -16.63 -14.07
CA SER A 42 44.98 -16.85 -12.75
C SER A 42 43.85 -15.86 -12.42
N PHE A 43 43.94 -14.64 -12.96
CA PHE A 43 42.86 -13.66 -12.89
C PHE A 43 41.75 -14.03 -13.87
N GLU A 44 42.11 -14.45 -15.09
CA GLU A 44 41.11 -14.93 -16.05
C GLU A 44 40.41 -16.22 -15.58
N GLU A 45 41.08 -17.14 -14.88
CA GLU A 45 40.45 -18.35 -14.35
C GLU A 45 39.57 -18.07 -13.12
N ALA A 46 39.92 -17.06 -12.31
CA ALA A 46 39.07 -16.57 -11.23
C ALA A 46 37.82 -15.86 -11.78
N ASP A 47 37.97 -14.99 -12.78
CA ASP A 47 36.84 -14.32 -13.47
C ASP A 47 35.95 -15.34 -14.20
N ARG A 48 36.53 -16.32 -14.89
CA ARG A 48 35.77 -17.41 -15.55
C ARG A 48 34.99 -18.29 -14.57
N ASN A 49 35.47 -18.45 -13.34
CA ASN A 49 34.74 -19.17 -12.29
C ASN A 49 33.65 -18.31 -11.64
N LEU A 50 33.84 -16.97 -11.58
CA LEU A 50 32.81 -16.03 -11.13
C LEU A 50 31.61 -15.96 -12.11
N MET A 51 31.90 -16.12 -13.41
CA MET A 51 30.91 -16.08 -14.51
C MET A 51 30.05 -17.34 -14.65
N LYS A 52 30.36 -18.42 -13.93
CA LYS A 52 29.79 -19.75 -14.21
C LYS A 52 28.40 -19.98 -13.63
N ASP A 53 27.94 -19.10 -12.74
CA ASP A 53 26.70 -19.23 -11.98
C ASP A 53 25.70 -18.08 -12.24
N LEU A 54 25.88 -17.31 -13.32
CA LEU A 54 24.95 -16.23 -13.70
C LEU A 54 23.58 -16.83 -14.11
N LEU A 55 22.52 -16.36 -13.45
CA LEU A 55 21.13 -16.66 -13.78
C LEU A 55 20.62 -15.75 -14.90
N PRO A 56 19.48 -16.06 -15.54
CA PRO A 56 18.91 -15.24 -16.60
C PRO A 56 18.79 -13.77 -16.20
N GLY A 57 19.39 -12.88 -17.00
CA GLY A 57 19.39 -11.44 -16.78
C GLY A 57 20.52 -10.91 -15.88
N ASP A 58 21.29 -11.78 -15.23
CA ASP A 58 22.46 -11.34 -14.46
C ASP A 58 23.52 -10.72 -15.39
N LEU A 59 24.16 -9.67 -14.90
CA LEU A 59 25.35 -9.05 -15.46
C LEU A 59 26.59 -9.46 -14.66
N ASP A 60 27.75 -9.37 -15.29
CA ASP A 60 29.02 -9.56 -14.58
C ASP A 60 29.40 -8.36 -13.70
N LEU A 61 30.39 -8.52 -12.81
CA LEU A 61 30.81 -7.45 -11.89
C LEU A 61 31.34 -6.20 -12.61
N VAL A 62 31.95 -6.35 -13.79
CA VAL A 62 32.49 -5.23 -14.55
C VAL A 62 31.34 -4.41 -15.14
N GLU A 63 30.35 -5.08 -15.72
CA GLU A 63 29.12 -4.47 -16.23
C GLU A 63 28.35 -3.78 -15.08
N LEU A 64 28.16 -4.45 -13.94
CA LEU A 64 27.46 -3.91 -12.78
C LEU A 64 28.12 -2.67 -12.20
N SER A 65 29.46 -2.63 -12.14
CA SER A 65 30.19 -1.51 -11.54
C SER A 65 29.86 -0.16 -12.19
N ASN A 66 29.53 -0.16 -13.49
CA ASN A 66 29.25 1.03 -14.28
C ASN A 66 27.76 1.16 -14.67
N LYS A 67 26.92 0.15 -14.38
CA LYS A 67 25.49 0.21 -14.66
C LYS A 67 24.79 1.13 -13.67
N GLU A 68 23.91 1.95 -14.20
CA GLU A 68 22.90 2.70 -13.46
C GLU A 68 21.53 2.20 -13.93
N LEU A 69 20.54 2.23 -13.04
CA LEU A 69 19.17 1.87 -13.38
C LEU A 69 18.55 2.93 -14.31
N GLU A 70 17.86 2.48 -15.35
CA GLU A 70 16.97 3.33 -16.14
C GLU A 70 15.63 3.53 -15.40
N ASP A 71 14.89 4.60 -15.73
CA ASP A 71 13.65 4.95 -15.01
C ASP A 71 12.61 3.80 -15.03
N TYR A 72 12.48 3.07 -16.14
CA TYR A 72 11.55 1.94 -16.25
C TYR A 72 11.97 0.72 -15.40
N GLU A 73 13.23 0.67 -14.93
CA GLU A 73 13.70 -0.37 -14.03
C GLU A 73 13.35 -0.07 -12.56
N ILE A 74 12.80 1.11 -12.28
CA ILE A 74 12.49 1.60 -10.95
C ILE A 74 10.97 1.76 -10.81
N PRO A 75 10.26 0.75 -10.28
CA PRO A 75 8.84 0.88 -10.00
C PRO A 75 8.61 1.81 -8.81
N GLU A 76 7.42 2.41 -8.75
CA GLU A 76 7.00 3.35 -7.71
C GLU A 76 7.18 2.79 -6.29
N VAL A 77 6.98 1.48 -6.11
CA VAL A 77 7.09 0.78 -4.82
C VAL A 77 8.52 0.63 -4.28
N ILE A 78 9.53 1.09 -5.02
CA ILE A 78 10.94 1.02 -4.62
C ILE A 78 11.49 2.43 -4.40
N SER A 79 11.80 2.74 -3.15
CA SER A 79 12.35 4.05 -2.79
C SER A 79 13.77 4.24 -3.32
N ALA A 80 14.15 5.44 -3.77
CA ALA A 80 15.55 5.65 -4.15
C ALA A 80 16.52 5.68 -2.96
N LYS A 81 16.01 5.80 -1.74
CA LYS A 81 16.84 5.55 -0.56
C LYS A 81 17.34 4.10 -0.62
N ASP A 82 16.45 3.14 -0.86
CA ASP A 82 16.82 1.74 -0.97
C ASP A 82 17.74 1.47 -2.15
N ILE A 83 17.44 2.03 -3.33
CA ILE A 83 18.30 1.94 -4.52
C ILE A 83 19.74 2.37 -4.19
N LYS A 84 19.87 3.51 -3.50
CA LYS A 84 21.17 4.05 -3.13
C LYS A 84 21.85 3.26 -2.01
N GLU A 85 21.13 2.90 -0.95
CA GLU A 85 21.69 2.19 0.21
C GLU A 85 22.08 0.75 -0.09
N LYS A 86 21.40 0.11 -1.04
CA LYS A 86 21.67 -1.26 -1.49
C LYS A 86 22.48 -1.34 -2.77
N GLU A 87 22.82 -0.19 -3.35
CA GLU A 87 23.55 -0.07 -4.61
C GLU A 87 22.92 -0.93 -5.73
N HIS A 88 21.60 -0.87 -5.89
CA HIS A 88 20.90 -1.58 -6.99
C HIS A 88 21.40 -1.06 -8.34
N ALA A 89 21.70 -1.98 -9.25
CA ALA A 89 22.33 -1.64 -10.54
C ALA A 89 21.56 -2.21 -11.73
N ASN A 90 20.91 -3.36 -11.60
CA ASN A 90 20.24 -4.05 -12.71
C ASN A 90 18.96 -4.73 -12.21
N ARG A 91 17.80 -4.43 -12.82
CA ARG A 91 16.56 -5.14 -12.46
C ARG A 91 16.47 -6.47 -13.20
N LEU A 92 16.30 -7.54 -12.45
CA LEU A 92 16.29 -8.92 -12.94
C LEU A 92 14.87 -9.37 -13.31
N PHE A 93 14.27 -8.75 -14.33
CA PHE A 93 12.90 -9.07 -14.80
C PHE A 93 12.69 -10.57 -15.07
N ALA A 94 13.69 -11.26 -15.63
CA ALA A 94 13.62 -12.69 -15.92
C ALA A 94 13.59 -13.59 -14.66
N GLN A 95 13.88 -13.04 -13.49
CA GLN A 95 13.86 -13.72 -12.20
C GLN A 95 12.65 -13.32 -11.34
N GLU A 96 11.78 -12.43 -11.82
CA GLU A 96 10.49 -12.09 -11.21
C GLU A 96 9.44 -13.11 -11.67
N THR A 97 9.17 -14.12 -10.84
CA THR A 97 8.28 -15.25 -11.20
C THR A 97 6.81 -15.06 -10.81
N ASP A 98 6.48 -13.89 -10.25
CA ASP A 98 5.13 -13.54 -9.80
C ASP A 98 4.93 -12.02 -9.81
N ASP A 99 3.68 -11.59 -9.62
CA ASP A 99 3.31 -10.17 -9.61
C ASP A 99 3.66 -9.44 -8.30
N TYR A 100 4.20 -10.15 -7.31
CA TYR A 100 4.42 -9.68 -5.94
C TYR A 100 5.87 -9.37 -5.64
N SER A 101 6.79 -9.63 -6.57
CA SER A 101 8.23 -9.53 -6.33
C SER A 101 8.95 -8.61 -7.29
N ILE A 102 9.94 -7.88 -6.77
CA ILE A 102 10.89 -7.09 -7.56
C ILE A 102 12.28 -7.57 -7.19
N VAL A 103 13.13 -7.83 -8.18
CA VAL A 103 14.45 -8.43 -7.95
C VAL A 103 15.53 -7.56 -8.59
N TYR A 104 16.53 -7.17 -7.81
CA TYR A 104 17.69 -6.43 -8.27
C TYR A 104 18.98 -7.23 -8.10
N GLN A 105 19.91 -7.00 -9.03
CA GLN A 105 21.33 -7.24 -8.84
C GLN A 105 22.00 -5.94 -8.38
N ASN A 106 22.78 -6.02 -7.31
CA ASN A 106 23.51 -4.90 -6.71
C ASN A 106 24.89 -4.74 -7.37
N LYS A 107 25.56 -3.60 -7.18
CA LYS A 107 26.89 -3.33 -7.77
C LYS A 107 27.97 -4.34 -7.34
N ASP A 108 27.82 -4.96 -6.18
CA ASP A 108 28.74 -6.00 -5.67
C ASP A 108 28.40 -7.42 -6.18
N GLY A 109 27.40 -7.57 -7.04
CA GLY A 109 26.93 -8.85 -7.57
C GLY A 109 25.96 -9.60 -6.67
N SER A 110 25.71 -9.14 -5.44
CA SER A 110 24.66 -9.68 -4.59
C SER A 110 23.27 -9.35 -5.16
N LYS A 111 22.24 -10.07 -4.70
CA LYS A 111 20.86 -9.86 -5.16
C LYS A 111 19.95 -9.47 -4.01
N THR A 112 19.03 -8.56 -4.30
CA THR A 112 17.98 -8.12 -3.37
C THR A 112 16.62 -8.46 -3.97
N MET A 113 15.76 -9.09 -3.17
CA MET A 113 14.38 -9.33 -3.53
C MET A 113 13.45 -8.60 -2.58
N TYR A 114 12.54 -7.82 -3.15
CA TYR A 114 11.40 -7.22 -2.48
C TYR A 114 10.19 -8.11 -2.71
N TYR A 115 9.38 -8.31 -1.67
CA TYR A 115 8.14 -9.08 -1.75
C TYR A 115 7.03 -8.29 -1.06
N PHE A 116 5.95 -8.07 -1.79
CA PHE A 116 4.85 -7.20 -1.38
C PHE A 116 3.64 -8.03 -0.93
N ASP A 117 2.77 -7.43 -0.11
CA ASP A 117 1.54 -8.08 0.37
C ASP A 117 0.46 -8.15 -0.72
N GLU A 118 0.52 -7.22 -1.67
CA GLU A 118 -0.38 -7.11 -2.81
C GLU A 118 0.41 -7.10 -4.13
N PRO A 119 -0.21 -7.46 -5.27
CA PRO A 119 0.44 -7.40 -6.57
C PRO A 119 0.91 -5.98 -6.87
N VAL A 120 2.18 -5.84 -7.25
CA VAL A 120 2.78 -4.57 -7.71
C VAL A 120 2.99 -4.55 -9.22
N LYS A 121 2.60 -5.63 -9.91
CA LYS A 121 2.62 -5.76 -11.37
C LYS A 121 1.28 -6.25 -11.88
N TYR A 122 1.03 -6.05 -13.16
CA TYR A 122 -0.08 -6.63 -13.89
C TYR A 122 0.33 -6.98 -15.32
N THR A 123 -0.44 -7.84 -15.97
CA THR A 123 -0.27 -8.13 -17.40
C THR A 123 -1.29 -7.33 -18.19
N ASP A 124 -0.83 -6.52 -19.14
CA ASP A 124 -1.69 -5.70 -20.01
C ASP A 124 -2.42 -6.55 -21.09
N GLU A 125 -3.27 -5.91 -21.88
CA GLU A 125 -4.03 -6.57 -22.97
C GLU A 125 -3.12 -7.18 -24.06
N ASN A 126 -1.87 -6.73 -24.18
CA ASN A 126 -0.88 -7.23 -25.13
C ASN A 126 -0.07 -8.40 -24.57
N GLY A 127 -0.26 -8.78 -23.30
CA GLY A 127 0.53 -9.81 -22.63
C GLY A 127 1.87 -9.30 -22.07
N THR A 128 2.04 -7.99 -21.97
CA THR A 128 3.24 -7.35 -21.40
C THR A 128 3.06 -7.21 -19.89
N VAL A 129 4.09 -7.57 -19.13
CA VAL A 129 4.11 -7.33 -17.68
C VAL A 129 4.51 -5.88 -17.45
N CYS A 130 3.65 -5.14 -16.75
CA CYS A 130 3.82 -3.74 -16.39
C CYS A 130 3.83 -3.58 -14.87
N ASP A 131 4.62 -2.63 -14.37
CA ASP A 131 4.52 -2.21 -12.98
C ASP A 131 3.26 -1.40 -12.76
N LYS A 132 2.68 -1.53 -11.56
CA LYS A 132 1.54 -0.72 -11.16
C LYS A 132 1.99 0.66 -10.68
N SER A 133 1.15 1.66 -10.90
CA SER A 133 1.32 3.01 -10.38
C SER A 133 0.05 3.51 -9.68
N THR A 134 0.24 4.35 -8.66
CA THR A 134 -0.84 5.09 -7.99
C THR A 134 -1.04 6.50 -8.54
N LYS A 135 -0.20 6.93 -9.48
CA LYS A 135 -0.30 8.25 -10.12
C LYS A 135 -1.60 8.40 -10.90
N LEU A 136 -2.02 9.63 -11.12
CA LEU A 136 -3.21 9.95 -11.89
C LEU A 136 -2.86 10.42 -13.31
N SER A 137 -3.75 10.12 -14.24
CA SER A 137 -3.76 10.64 -15.60
C SER A 137 -5.09 11.33 -15.88
N GLU A 138 -5.11 12.26 -16.85
CA GLU A 138 -6.37 12.82 -17.35
C GLU A 138 -7.27 11.70 -17.90
N SER A 139 -8.55 11.75 -17.57
CA SER A 139 -9.52 10.75 -18.00
C SER A 139 -10.21 11.15 -19.32
N ASP A 140 -10.31 10.20 -20.25
CA ASP A 140 -11.12 10.35 -21.48
C ASP A 140 -12.62 10.06 -21.24
N LYS A 141 -13.01 9.64 -20.04
CA LYS A 141 -14.40 9.33 -19.67
C LYS A 141 -15.15 10.62 -19.34
N ASP A 142 -16.26 10.84 -20.05
CA ASP A 142 -17.15 11.99 -19.84
C ASP A 142 -17.61 12.10 -18.37
N GLY A 143 -17.49 13.30 -17.79
CA GLY A 143 -17.78 13.59 -16.39
C GLY A 143 -16.68 13.23 -15.39
N TYR A 144 -15.53 12.71 -15.84
CA TYR A 144 -14.44 12.29 -14.98
C TYR A 144 -13.13 12.99 -15.34
N ALA A 145 -12.55 13.67 -14.34
CA ALA A 145 -11.32 14.45 -14.51
C ALA A 145 -10.09 13.55 -14.57
N PHE A 146 -10.02 12.55 -13.69
CA PHE A 146 -8.84 11.71 -13.52
C PHE A 146 -9.16 10.22 -13.54
N VAL A 147 -8.14 9.44 -13.93
CA VAL A 147 -8.11 7.99 -13.77
C VAL A 147 -6.74 7.58 -13.22
N SER A 148 -6.67 6.53 -12.39
CA SER A 148 -5.38 5.92 -12.06
C SER A 148 -4.64 5.49 -13.32
N ALA A 149 -3.31 5.71 -13.32
CA ALA A 149 -2.43 5.48 -14.46
C ALA A 149 -2.22 3.97 -14.72
N ASP A 150 -0.97 3.53 -14.88
CA ASP A 150 -0.62 2.14 -15.21
C ASP A 150 -1.10 1.17 -14.12
N ASN A 151 -2.31 0.63 -14.27
CA ASN A 151 -2.91 -0.31 -13.33
C ASN A 151 -4.02 -1.13 -14.00
N ASN A 152 -4.22 -2.37 -13.55
CA ASN A 152 -5.37 -3.19 -13.96
C ASN A 152 -6.63 -2.93 -13.10
N ILE A 153 -6.49 -2.11 -12.07
CA ILE A 153 -7.58 -1.58 -11.27
C ILE A 153 -7.61 -0.07 -11.51
N ASN A 154 -8.60 0.37 -12.28
CA ASN A 154 -8.75 1.78 -12.64
C ASN A 154 -9.68 2.48 -11.66
N VAL A 155 -9.21 3.58 -11.09
CA VAL A 155 -9.99 4.46 -10.22
C VAL A 155 -10.31 5.73 -10.99
N TYR A 156 -11.57 5.95 -11.33
CA TYR A 156 -12.01 7.18 -11.99
C TYR A 156 -12.54 8.15 -10.94
N MET A 157 -12.02 9.38 -10.94
CA MET A 157 -12.40 10.45 -10.03
C MET A 157 -13.15 11.54 -10.81
N PRO A 158 -14.39 11.90 -10.40
CA PRO A 158 -15.27 12.75 -11.19
C PRO A 158 -14.81 14.21 -11.24
N GLU A 159 -15.23 14.96 -12.27
CA GLU A 159 -15.03 16.43 -12.28
C GLU A 159 -15.81 17.12 -11.15
N GLN A 160 -16.98 16.57 -10.82
CA GLN A 160 -17.87 17.00 -9.75
C GLN A 160 -18.35 15.76 -8.98
N LEU A 161 -18.10 15.73 -7.68
CA LEU A 161 -18.58 14.70 -6.77
C LEU A 161 -19.91 15.15 -6.15
N ASP A 162 -20.95 14.34 -6.30
CA ASP A 162 -22.27 14.57 -5.72
C ASP A 162 -23.07 13.26 -5.57
N ASN A 163 -24.37 13.35 -5.28
CA ASN A 163 -25.24 12.19 -5.10
C ASN A 163 -25.63 11.48 -6.42
N GLU A 164 -25.27 12.02 -7.58
CA GLU A 164 -25.53 11.42 -8.90
C GLU A 164 -24.24 10.87 -9.53
N THR A 165 -23.07 11.44 -9.20
CA THR A 165 -21.77 11.07 -9.78
C THR A 165 -20.76 10.76 -8.68
N GLY A 166 -20.31 9.50 -8.64
CA GLY A 166 -19.37 9.00 -7.65
C GLY A 166 -17.96 8.78 -8.17
N ILE A 167 -17.09 8.24 -7.31
CA ILE A 167 -15.84 7.61 -7.73
C ILE A 167 -16.15 6.21 -8.27
N ILE A 168 -15.44 5.78 -9.31
CA ILE A 168 -15.57 4.42 -9.85
C ILE A 168 -14.28 3.64 -9.65
N VAL A 169 -14.37 2.47 -9.04
CA VAL A 169 -13.29 1.47 -9.00
C VAL A 169 -13.65 0.33 -9.94
N LYS A 170 -12.84 0.12 -10.98
CA LYS A 170 -13.08 -0.86 -12.04
C LYS A 170 -11.91 -1.81 -12.21
N SER A 171 -12.21 -3.09 -12.35
CA SER A 171 -11.22 -4.14 -12.64
C SER A 171 -11.85 -5.27 -13.45
N GLY A 172 -11.45 -5.44 -14.71
CA GLY A 172 -12.05 -6.42 -15.60
C GLY A 172 -13.55 -6.19 -15.75
N GLU A 173 -14.36 -7.17 -15.34
CA GLU A 173 -15.83 -7.09 -15.37
C GLU A 173 -16.44 -6.41 -14.13
N TYR A 174 -15.68 -6.27 -13.05
CA TYR A 174 -16.16 -5.68 -11.81
C TYR A 174 -16.07 -4.15 -11.87
N THR A 175 -17.17 -3.49 -11.52
CA THR A 175 -17.28 -2.02 -11.43
C THR A 175 -18.05 -1.70 -10.16
N ILE A 176 -17.47 -0.84 -9.33
CA ILE A 176 -18.09 -0.32 -8.11
C ILE A 176 -18.10 1.20 -8.24
N GLU A 177 -19.27 1.81 -8.15
CA GLU A 177 -19.41 3.27 -8.06
C GLU A 177 -19.85 3.64 -6.63
N MET A 178 -19.23 4.68 -6.07
CA MET A 178 -19.56 5.18 -4.74
C MET A 178 -19.78 6.69 -4.76
N SER A 179 -20.98 7.12 -4.37
CA SER A 179 -21.42 8.51 -4.43
C SER A 179 -21.89 8.98 -3.05
N PRO A 180 -21.49 10.17 -2.55
CA PRO A 180 -21.95 10.66 -1.26
C PRO A 180 -23.45 11.00 -1.25
N VAL A 181 -24.14 10.58 -0.20
CA VAL A 181 -25.57 10.85 0.03
C VAL A 181 -25.76 12.17 0.78
N ASP A 182 -26.83 12.92 0.46
CA ASP A 182 -27.15 14.21 1.08
C ASP A 182 -25.97 15.20 1.04
N SER A 183 -25.29 15.20 -0.12
CA SER A 183 -24.11 16.00 -0.42
C SER A 183 -24.46 17.30 -1.16
N ASP A 184 -23.63 18.32 -0.95
CA ASP A 184 -23.58 19.47 -1.85
C ASP A 184 -22.74 19.10 -3.08
N LYS A 185 -23.02 19.71 -4.23
CA LYS A 185 -22.21 19.55 -5.45
C LYS A 185 -20.80 20.10 -5.20
N ALA A 186 -19.80 19.24 -5.24
CA ALA A 186 -18.41 19.60 -5.01
C ALA A 186 -17.59 19.39 -6.29
N ASP A 187 -17.10 20.48 -6.88
CA ASP A 187 -16.13 20.41 -7.98
C ASP A 187 -14.74 20.02 -7.43
N VAL A 188 -13.87 19.47 -8.28
CA VAL A 188 -12.45 19.29 -7.93
C VAL A 188 -11.88 20.64 -7.46
N SER A 189 -11.39 20.65 -6.22
CA SER A 189 -10.97 21.87 -5.52
C SER A 189 -9.45 22.10 -5.58
N ASP A 190 -8.66 21.04 -5.45
CA ASP A 190 -7.22 21.03 -5.65
C ASP A 190 -6.76 19.63 -6.12
N ILE A 191 -5.57 19.57 -6.70
CA ILE A 191 -4.85 18.32 -6.98
C ILE A 191 -3.52 18.45 -6.28
N ILE A 192 -3.34 17.67 -5.23
CA ILE A 192 -2.13 17.70 -4.41
C ILE A 192 -1.28 16.51 -4.82
N THR A 193 -0.16 16.79 -5.48
CA THR A 193 0.93 15.81 -5.58
C THR A 193 1.74 15.91 -4.30
N GLU A 194 1.50 15.01 -3.34
CA GLU A 194 2.34 14.95 -2.15
C GLU A 194 3.74 14.47 -2.55
N THR A 195 4.76 15.23 -2.12
CA THR A 195 6.17 14.98 -2.43
C THR A 195 6.96 14.90 -1.12
N GLU A 196 6.60 14.00 -0.22
CA GLU A 196 7.36 13.84 1.04
C GLU A 196 8.56 12.89 0.92
N ASN A 197 8.65 12.07 -0.13
CA ASN A 197 9.89 11.46 -0.57
C ASN A 197 9.94 11.51 -2.09
N LYS A 198 11.09 11.79 -2.69
CA LYS A 198 11.30 11.92 -4.15
C LYS A 198 10.85 10.70 -4.99
N TYR A 199 10.30 9.65 -4.36
CA TYR A 199 9.88 8.38 -4.95
C TYR A 199 8.57 7.81 -4.35
N ASP A 200 7.88 8.52 -3.42
CA ASP A 200 6.52 8.17 -2.94
C ASP A 200 5.57 9.34 -3.27
N GLU A 201 5.42 9.65 -4.55
CA GLU A 201 4.46 10.65 -5.02
C GLU A 201 3.11 9.97 -5.22
N HIS A 202 2.15 10.28 -4.34
CA HIS A 202 0.75 9.90 -4.55
C HIS A 202 -0.03 11.17 -4.87
N ASP A 203 -0.83 11.11 -5.92
CA ASP A 203 -1.72 12.20 -6.29
C ASP A 203 -3.02 12.08 -5.50
N ILE A 204 -3.43 13.20 -4.91
CA ILE A 204 -4.66 13.34 -4.14
C ILE A 204 -5.59 14.31 -4.87
N VAL A 205 -6.85 13.93 -5.00
CA VAL A 205 -7.91 14.80 -5.52
C VAL A 205 -8.82 15.21 -4.36
N GLU A 206 -8.95 16.52 -4.16
CA GLU A 206 -9.75 17.10 -3.09
C GLU A 206 -11.12 17.59 -3.57
N TYR A 207 -12.18 17.24 -2.85
CA TYR A 207 -13.54 17.76 -3.01
C TYR A 207 -13.96 18.46 -1.72
N THR A 208 -14.02 19.79 -1.73
CA THR A 208 -14.43 20.58 -0.56
C THR A 208 -15.94 20.70 -0.45
N ASP A 209 -16.41 20.84 0.78
CA ASP A 209 -17.80 21.09 1.15
C ASP A 209 -18.79 19.97 0.74
N VAL A 210 -18.32 18.74 0.49
CA VAL A 210 -19.16 17.59 0.06
C VAL A 210 -20.29 17.32 1.04
N PHE A 211 -19.99 17.30 2.35
CA PHE A 211 -20.98 17.19 3.40
C PHE A 211 -21.27 18.56 4.05
N GLY A 212 -21.16 19.64 3.27
CA GLY A 212 -21.34 21.02 3.71
C GLY A 212 -20.04 21.64 4.23
N VAL A 213 -20.13 22.91 4.64
CA VAL A 213 -18.97 23.71 5.05
C VAL A 213 -18.10 22.98 6.09
N ASP A 214 -16.78 23.09 5.93
CA ASP A 214 -15.76 22.48 6.79
C ASP A 214 -15.63 20.97 6.68
N THR A 215 -16.09 20.42 5.56
CA THR A 215 -15.82 19.03 5.18
C THR A 215 -15.00 19.00 3.90
N THR A 216 -14.09 18.04 3.78
CA THR A 216 -13.35 17.76 2.54
C THR A 216 -13.29 16.25 2.38
N ILE A 217 -13.44 15.76 1.15
CA ILE A 217 -13.12 14.38 0.81
C ILE A 217 -11.87 14.39 -0.04
N GLU A 218 -10.86 13.63 0.37
CA GLU A 218 -9.68 13.33 -0.42
C GLU A 218 -9.79 11.92 -0.98
N TYR A 219 -9.44 11.77 -2.26
CA TYR A 219 -9.24 10.45 -2.86
C TYR A 219 -7.81 10.32 -3.35
N SER A 220 -7.18 9.17 -3.05
CA SER A 220 -5.91 8.76 -3.64
C SER A 220 -6.03 7.35 -4.18
N ALA A 221 -5.54 7.13 -5.40
CA ALA A 221 -5.49 5.77 -5.95
C ALA A 221 -4.50 4.91 -5.15
N GLN A 222 -4.77 3.62 -5.05
CA GLN A 222 -3.89 2.60 -4.50
C GLN A 222 -3.64 1.53 -5.58
N LEU A 223 -2.62 0.69 -5.38
CA LEU A 223 -2.31 -0.38 -6.33
C LEU A 223 -3.48 -1.35 -6.53
N ASN A 224 -4.36 -1.49 -5.54
CA ASN A 224 -5.54 -2.35 -5.59
C ASN A 224 -6.88 -1.68 -5.31
N GLY A 225 -6.98 -0.37 -5.43
CA GLY A 225 -8.24 0.30 -5.16
C GLY A 225 -8.05 1.79 -4.92
N VAL A 226 -8.80 2.34 -3.96
CA VAL A 226 -8.83 3.77 -3.67
C VAL A 226 -8.93 3.99 -2.17
N LYS A 227 -8.13 4.93 -1.70
CA LYS A 227 -8.17 5.49 -0.36
C LYS A 227 -9.09 6.70 -0.35
N GLU A 228 -9.93 6.79 0.66
CA GLU A 228 -10.75 7.97 0.92
C GLU A 228 -10.40 8.53 2.31
N ASN A 229 -10.27 9.84 2.42
CA ASN A 229 -10.28 10.52 3.71
C ASN A 229 -11.46 11.50 3.73
N ILE A 230 -12.38 11.35 4.68
CA ILE A 230 -13.39 12.37 4.98
C ILE A 230 -12.84 13.22 6.12
N ILE A 231 -12.47 14.45 5.80
CA ILE A 231 -11.84 15.39 6.72
C ILE A 231 -12.88 16.38 7.23
N LEU A 232 -12.99 16.49 8.54
CA LEU A 232 -13.75 17.52 9.22
C LEU A 232 -12.75 18.55 9.76
N ASP A 233 -12.79 19.78 9.26
CA ASP A 233 -11.93 20.88 9.76
C ASP A 233 -12.41 21.41 11.12
N ARG A 234 -13.72 21.27 11.39
CA ARG A 234 -14.38 21.57 12.66
C ARG A 234 -15.74 20.89 12.73
N TYR A 235 -16.30 20.80 13.93
CA TYR A 235 -17.67 20.36 14.11
C TYR A 235 -18.63 21.29 13.37
N ASN A 236 -19.43 20.73 12.46
CA ASN A 236 -20.39 21.46 11.64
C ASN A 236 -21.85 21.05 11.90
N GLY A 237 -22.10 20.25 12.94
CA GLY A 237 -23.43 19.73 13.28
C GLY A 237 -23.80 18.41 12.60
N LYS A 238 -22.90 17.82 11.80
CA LYS A 238 -23.06 16.47 11.24
C LYS A 238 -22.21 15.44 11.99
N ASN A 239 -22.76 14.25 12.14
CA ASN A 239 -22.07 13.08 12.68
C ASN A 239 -22.37 11.80 11.88
N GLU A 240 -23.08 11.91 10.76
CA GLU A 240 -23.42 10.81 9.86
C GLU A 240 -22.92 11.13 8.45
N PHE A 241 -22.23 10.17 7.85
CA PHE A 241 -21.64 10.25 6.51
C PHE A 241 -22.06 9.01 5.75
N SER A 242 -22.82 9.20 4.67
CA SER A 242 -23.45 8.12 3.92
C SER A 242 -23.02 8.13 2.47
N PHE A 243 -22.90 6.94 1.88
CA PHE A 243 -22.55 6.74 0.48
C PHE A 243 -23.47 5.71 -0.14
N ASP A 244 -23.98 6.01 -1.33
CA ASP A 244 -24.66 5.04 -2.20
C ASP A 244 -23.60 4.29 -3.00
N VAL A 245 -23.67 2.97 -2.97
CA VAL A 245 -22.69 2.05 -3.55
C VAL A 245 -23.41 1.20 -4.58
N ASP A 246 -23.13 1.46 -5.86
CA ASP A 246 -23.54 0.60 -6.95
C ASP A 246 -22.45 -0.44 -7.19
N THR A 247 -22.76 -1.68 -6.85
CA THR A 247 -21.87 -2.83 -6.99
C THR A 247 -22.07 -3.57 -8.32
N ASN A 248 -22.94 -3.07 -9.20
CA ASN A 248 -23.33 -3.68 -10.47
C ASN A 248 -23.74 -5.16 -10.33
N GLY A 249 -24.48 -5.48 -9.27
CA GLY A 249 -25.01 -6.82 -9.00
C GLY A 249 -24.22 -7.68 -8.00
N LEU A 250 -23.05 -7.24 -7.53
CA LEU A 250 -22.32 -7.93 -6.45
C LEU A 250 -23.01 -7.69 -5.10
N SER A 251 -22.80 -8.60 -4.14
CA SER A 251 -23.37 -8.46 -2.80
C SER A 251 -22.38 -7.86 -1.81
N LEU A 252 -22.82 -6.92 -0.97
CA LEU A 252 -22.06 -6.50 0.21
C LEU A 252 -22.44 -7.37 1.42
N LYS A 253 -21.43 -7.98 2.04
CA LYS A 253 -21.58 -8.80 3.24
C LYS A 253 -20.85 -8.15 4.41
N ASP A 254 -21.57 -7.91 5.50
CA ASP A 254 -21.00 -7.45 6.77
C ASP A 254 -20.18 -8.57 7.43
N GLU A 255 -18.91 -8.30 7.69
CA GLU A 255 -17.96 -9.20 8.34
C GLU A 255 -17.63 -8.77 9.79
N GLY A 256 -18.39 -7.81 10.34
CA GLY A 256 -18.20 -7.32 11.70
C GLY A 256 -17.07 -6.30 11.80
N GLY A 257 -17.25 -5.15 11.15
CA GLY A 257 -16.32 -4.03 11.16
C GLY A 257 -15.84 -3.58 9.79
N TYR A 258 -16.06 -4.40 8.75
CA TYR A 258 -15.79 -4.10 7.35
C TYR A 258 -16.78 -4.87 6.47
N PHE A 259 -16.84 -4.55 5.17
CA PHE A 259 -17.73 -5.21 4.22
C PHE A 259 -16.94 -5.98 3.16
N SER A 260 -17.28 -7.25 2.95
CA SER A 260 -16.80 -8.01 1.78
C SER A 260 -17.71 -7.76 0.58
N ILE A 261 -17.10 -7.60 -0.59
CA ILE A 261 -17.79 -7.51 -1.89
C ILE A 261 -17.71 -8.90 -2.53
N VAL A 262 -18.88 -9.52 -2.75
CA VAL A 262 -18.99 -10.93 -3.11
C VAL A 262 -19.62 -11.10 -4.49
N ASP A 263 -18.91 -11.82 -5.35
CA ASP A 263 -19.46 -12.39 -6.58
C ASP A 263 -20.21 -13.67 -6.23
N GLY A 264 -21.53 -13.57 -6.18
CA GLY A 264 -22.40 -14.69 -5.82
C GLY A 264 -22.45 -15.80 -6.87
N GLU A 265 -22.10 -15.51 -8.14
CA GLU A 265 -22.08 -16.54 -9.19
C GLU A 265 -20.83 -17.41 -9.08
N LYS A 266 -19.70 -16.80 -8.68
CA LYS A 266 -18.41 -17.49 -8.51
C LYS A 266 -18.16 -17.98 -7.09
N GLU A 267 -18.97 -17.54 -6.12
CA GLU A 267 -18.75 -17.76 -4.68
C GLU A 267 -17.40 -17.20 -4.19
N GLU A 268 -16.98 -16.05 -4.75
CA GLU A 268 -15.68 -15.44 -4.49
C GLU A 268 -15.80 -14.05 -3.86
N ILE A 269 -14.88 -13.73 -2.94
CA ILE A 269 -14.71 -12.36 -2.42
C ILE A 269 -13.83 -11.60 -3.39
N VAL A 270 -14.41 -10.64 -4.10
CA VAL A 270 -13.76 -9.88 -5.17
C VAL A 270 -13.28 -8.51 -4.72
N GLY A 271 -13.65 -8.08 -3.51
CA GLY A 271 -13.17 -6.83 -2.94
C GLY A 271 -13.63 -6.63 -1.50
N THR A 272 -13.27 -5.49 -0.93
CA THR A 272 -13.67 -5.10 0.42
C THR A 272 -13.84 -3.59 0.52
N VAL A 273 -14.79 -3.16 1.35
CA VAL A 273 -14.80 -1.81 1.94
C VAL A 273 -14.27 -1.95 3.37
N SER A 274 -13.19 -1.25 3.70
CA SER A 274 -12.42 -1.47 4.92
C SER A 274 -13.20 -1.13 6.19
N GLU A 275 -12.60 -1.47 7.33
CA GLU A 275 -12.92 -0.81 8.59
C GLU A 275 -12.59 0.68 8.50
N VAL A 276 -13.38 1.49 9.19
CA VAL A 276 -13.13 2.91 9.36
C VAL A 276 -12.11 3.11 10.48
N ILE A 277 -11.00 3.76 10.17
CA ILE A 277 -10.08 4.26 11.20
C ILE A 277 -10.35 5.75 11.40
N LEU A 278 -10.36 6.18 12.65
CA LEU A 278 -10.52 7.58 13.00
C LEU A 278 -9.21 8.17 13.49
N PHE A 279 -8.95 9.41 13.08
CA PHE A 279 -7.83 10.20 13.54
C PHE A 279 -8.28 11.58 14.00
N ASP A 280 -7.56 12.14 14.98
CA ASP A 280 -7.68 13.54 15.39
C ASP A 280 -6.28 14.18 15.53
N SER A 281 -6.24 15.43 15.97
CA SER A 281 -5.01 16.22 16.12
C SER A 281 -4.52 16.32 17.57
N SER A 282 -4.99 15.47 18.48
CA SER A 282 -4.72 15.59 19.92
C SER A 282 -3.24 15.41 20.30
N ASN A 283 -2.49 14.59 19.56
CA ASN A 283 -1.06 14.33 19.78
C ASN A 283 -0.21 14.63 18.53
N GLY A 284 -0.66 15.58 17.71
CA GLY A 284 -0.14 15.83 16.37
C GLY A 284 -1.11 15.32 15.31
N GLU A 285 -0.82 15.66 14.05
CA GLU A 285 -1.62 15.19 12.91
C GLU A 285 -1.67 13.66 12.88
N ASN A 286 -2.82 13.11 12.48
CA ASN A 286 -3.05 11.66 12.33
C ASN A 286 -2.89 10.86 13.64
N THR A 287 -3.36 11.40 14.76
CA THR A 287 -3.45 10.64 16.02
C THR A 287 -4.62 9.68 15.98
N ILE A 288 -4.37 8.36 15.98
CA ILE A 288 -5.44 7.34 16.03
C ILE A 288 -6.29 7.53 17.29
N VAL A 289 -7.61 7.60 17.12
CA VAL A 289 -8.56 7.65 18.23
C VAL A 289 -9.24 6.29 18.48
N PRO A 290 -9.76 6.04 19.69
CA PRO A 290 -10.48 4.81 19.99
C PRO A 290 -11.66 4.53 19.05
N GLN A 291 -11.76 3.29 18.55
CA GLN A 291 -12.85 2.86 17.66
C GLN A 291 -14.25 2.96 18.28
N GLY A 292 -14.36 3.11 19.61
CA GLY A 292 -15.63 3.33 20.29
C GLY A 292 -16.34 4.63 19.86
N TYR A 293 -15.63 5.56 19.23
CA TYR A 293 -16.21 6.78 18.67
C TYR A 293 -16.86 6.58 17.29
N VAL A 294 -16.64 5.43 16.62
CA VAL A 294 -17.48 4.96 15.51
C VAL A 294 -18.68 4.23 16.12
N THR A 295 -19.79 4.93 16.30
CA THR A 295 -20.99 4.40 16.96
C THR A 295 -21.90 3.59 16.03
N GLY A 296 -21.69 3.70 14.72
CA GLY A 296 -22.42 2.92 13.70
C GLY A 296 -21.62 2.79 12.41
N TYR A 297 -21.65 1.59 11.81
CA TYR A 297 -21.14 1.34 10.47
C TYR A 297 -21.98 0.26 9.82
N THR A 298 -22.86 0.64 8.90
CA THR A 298 -23.90 -0.25 8.37
C THR A 298 -23.99 -0.16 6.86
N ALA A 299 -24.30 -1.29 6.20
CA ALA A 299 -24.65 -1.34 4.78
C ALA A 299 -26.09 -1.85 4.63
N VAL A 300 -26.97 -1.05 4.02
CA VAL A 300 -28.37 -1.39 3.80
C VAL A 300 -28.64 -1.49 2.31
N GLN A 301 -29.19 -2.62 1.85
CA GLN A 301 -29.57 -2.77 0.45
C GLN A 301 -30.87 -2.02 0.14
N ASN A 302 -30.82 -1.18 -0.89
CA ASN A 302 -31.91 -0.38 -1.43
C ASN A 302 -32.81 -1.23 -2.36
N ASN A 303 -34.02 -0.75 -2.63
CA ASN A 303 -35.00 -1.47 -3.46
C ASN A 303 -34.55 -1.64 -4.94
N ASP A 304 -33.63 -0.81 -5.39
CA ASP A 304 -33.03 -0.86 -6.73
C ASP A 304 -31.79 -1.76 -6.82
N GLY A 305 -31.39 -2.38 -5.69
CA GLY A 305 -30.27 -3.30 -5.61
C GLY A 305 -28.96 -2.69 -5.14
N ARG A 306 -28.84 -1.35 -5.13
CA ARG A 306 -27.68 -0.62 -4.59
C ARG A 306 -27.60 -0.74 -3.07
N TYR A 307 -26.48 -0.36 -2.49
CA TYR A 307 -26.31 -0.35 -1.03
C TYR A 307 -26.06 1.07 -0.53
N THR A 308 -26.63 1.45 0.60
CA THR A 308 -26.21 2.64 1.33
C THR A 308 -25.33 2.24 2.49
N ILE A 309 -24.05 2.64 2.44
CA ILE A 309 -23.13 2.54 3.57
C ILE A 309 -23.25 3.82 4.39
N THR A 310 -23.43 3.70 5.71
CA THR A 310 -23.52 4.83 6.64
C THR A 310 -22.52 4.66 7.76
N ILE A 311 -21.68 5.68 7.95
CA ILE A 311 -20.74 5.83 9.06
C ILE A 311 -21.36 6.84 10.04
N THR A 312 -21.53 6.44 11.29
CA THR A 312 -22.06 7.29 12.37
C THR A 312 -21.02 7.44 13.47
N LEU A 313 -20.65 8.68 13.77
CA LEU A 313 -19.71 9.02 14.83
C LEU A 313 -20.43 9.50 16.10
N ASP A 314 -19.75 9.37 17.24
CA ASP A 314 -20.20 9.93 18.52
C ASP A 314 -20.27 11.47 18.41
N ASN A 315 -21.48 12.00 18.47
CA ASN A 315 -21.73 13.42 18.32
C ASN A 315 -21.26 14.25 19.52
N GLU A 316 -21.31 13.71 20.74
CA GLU A 316 -20.86 14.42 21.95
C GLU A 316 -19.33 14.57 21.91
N TRP A 317 -18.63 13.52 21.48
CA TRP A 317 -17.18 13.57 21.26
C TRP A 317 -16.80 14.57 20.17
N LEU A 318 -17.47 14.55 19.00
CA LEU A 318 -17.21 15.50 17.93
C LEU A 318 -17.41 16.96 18.39
N GLU A 319 -18.45 17.24 19.16
CA GLU A 319 -18.75 18.60 19.60
C GLU A 319 -17.81 19.09 20.71
N ASN A 320 -17.40 18.22 21.63
CA ASN A 320 -16.81 18.66 22.92
C ASN A 320 -15.38 18.16 23.19
N GLU A 321 -14.96 17.06 22.58
CA GLU A 321 -13.71 16.36 22.95
C GLU A 321 -12.70 16.27 21.80
N ALA A 322 -13.17 16.09 20.56
CA ALA A 322 -12.31 15.92 19.40
C ALA A 322 -11.40 17.13 19.16
N VAL A 323 -10.13 16.86 18.85
CA VAL A 323 -9.17 17.90 18.44
C VAL A 323 -9.06 17.91 16.93
N TYR A 324 -9.58 18.95 16.28
CA TYR A 324 -9.67 19.03 14.83
C TYR A 324 -8.33 19.38 14.13
N PRO A 325 -8.13 18.98 12.85
CA PRO A 325 -9.06 18.20 12.03
C PRO A 325 -9.26 16.75 12.52
N VAL A 326 -10.46 16.23 12.25
CA VAL A 326 -10.81 14.81 12.42
C VAL A 326 -10.83 14.17 11.04
N VAL A 327 -10.20 13.01 10.89
CA VAL A 327 -10.15 12.26 9.63
C VAL A 327 -10.86 10.92 9.81
N ILE A 328 -11.80 10.63 8.92
CA ILE A 328 -12.51 9.36 8.80
C ILE A 328 -11.95 8.66 7.57
N ASP A 329 -11.41 7.47 7.77
CA ASP A 329 -10.62 6.80 6.75
C ASP A 329 -11.22 5.44 6.37
N PRO A 330 -12.14 5.40 5.37
CA PRO A 330 -12.52 4.20 4.67
C PRO A 330 -11.63 3.94 3.43
N THR A 331 -11.56 2.70 2.99
CA THR A 331 -10.80 2.29 1.80
C THR A 331 -11.56 1.22 1.05
N ILE A 332 -11.63 1.34 -0.28
CA ILE A 332 -12.17 0.29 -1.15
C ILE A 332 -11.01 -0.40 -1.85
N LYS A 333 -11.00 -1.73 -1.78
CA LYS A 333 -10.04 -2.58 -2.49
C LYS A 333 -10.76 -3.60 -3.36
N ILE A 334 -10.18 -3.89 -4.53
CA ILE A 334 -10.56 -5.00 -5.41
C ILE A 334 -9.45 -6.05 -5.37
N ASN A 335 -9.83 -7.30 -5.13
CA ASN A 335 -8.94 -8.45 -5.08
C ASN A 335 -8.78 -9.04 -6.48
N THR A 336 -7.66 -8.78 -7.16
CA THR A 336 -7.40 -9.31 -8.52
C THR A 336 -6.75 -10.69 -8.56
N SER A 337 -6.26 -11.21 -7.43
CA SER A 337 -5.49 -12.46 -7.38
C SER A 337 -6.20 -13.64 -6.72
N GLY A 338 -7.52 -13.50 -6.47
CA GLY A 338 -8.29 -14.47 -5.68
C GLY A 338 -7.99 -14.38 -4.18
N SER A 339 -8.94 -14.80 -3.35
CA SER A 339 -8.76 -14.85 -1.90
C SER A 339 -7.91 -16.06 -1.51
N GLY A 340 -6.67 -15.84 -1.04
CA GLY A 340 -5.80 -16.95 -0.68
C GLY A 340 -4.56 -16.57 0.12
N SER A 341 -4.43 -17.13 1.32
CA SER A 341 -3.33 -16.94 2.27
C SER A 341 -1.94 -17.43 1.80
N SER A 342 -1.84 -17.95 0.58
CA SER A 342 -0.59 -18.51 0.06
C SER A 342 0.36 -17.47 -0.53
N LYS A 343 -0.15 -16.26 -0.80
CA LYS A 343 0.62 -15.16 -1.42
C LYS A 343 0.73 -13.93 -0.51
N THR A 344 -0.33 -13.59 0.21
CA THR A 344 -0.31 -12.45 1.12
C THR A 344 0.59 -12.69 2.33
N ILE A 345 1.12 -11.62 2.88
CA ILE A 345 1.76 -11.55 4.19
C ILE A 345 0.65 -11.74 5.23
N LEU A 346 0.87 -12.67 6.15
CA LEU A 346 -0.09 -12.94 7.22
C LEU A 346 0.47 -12.40 8.52
N ASP A 347 -0.31 -11.58 9.20
CA ASP A 347 0.05 -11.04 10.50
C ASP A 347 -1.08 -11.24 11.53
N ALA A 348 -0.68 -11.27 12.80
CA ALA A 348 -1.62 -11.28 13.91
C ALA A 348 -0.94 -10.74 15.17
N PRO A 349 -1.57 -9.79 15.89
CA PRO A 349 -1.07 -9.38 17.19
C PRO A 349 -1.40 -10.45 18.24
N VAL A 350 -0.51 -10.59 19.22
CA VAL A 350 -0.72 -11.43 20.41
C VAL A 350 -0.44 -10.61 21.66
N TYR A 351 -1.39 -10.65 22.59
CA TYR A 351 -1.38 -9.81 23.79
C TYR A 351 -1.21 -10.64 25.06
N SER A 352 -0.26 -10.25 25.90
CA SER A 352 0.16 -11.01 27.10
C SER A 352 -0.94 -11.25 28.14
N LYS A 353 -1.98 -10.42 28.20
CA LYS A 353 -3.14 -10.58 29.09
C LYS A 353 -4.36 -11.20 28.42
N LYS A 354 -4.27 -11.57 27.13
CA LYS A 354 -5.35 -12.16 26.34
C LYS A 354 -4.88 -13.45 25.64
N SER A 355 -4.29 -14.36 26.42
CA SER A 355 -3.62 -15.57 25.91
C SER A 355 -4.54 -16.59 25.21
N THR A 356 -5.86 -16.42 25.28
CA THR A 356 -6.85 -17.32 24.65
C THR A 356 -7.71 -16.63 23.60
N THR A 357 -7.44 -15.36 23.30
CA THR A 357 -8.20 -14.59 22.32
C THR A 357 -7.47 -14.62 20.98
N ASN A 358 -8.22 -14.89 19.90
CA ASN A 358 -7.72 -14.78 18.54
C ASN A 358 -7.87 -13.33 18.07
N PHE A 359 -6.79 -12.75 17.55
CA PHE A 359 -6.74 -11.38 17.03
C PHE A 359 -6.37 -11.33 15.54
N GLY A 360 -6.45 -12.45 14.81
CA GLY A 360 -6.10 -12.49 13.39
C GLY A 360 -7.01 -11.67 12.47
N SER A 361 -8.08 -11.06 13.00
CA SER A 361 -8.96 -10.13 12.29
C SER A 361 -8.92 -8.72 12.88
N TYR A 362 -7.98 -8.41 13.79
CA TYR A 362 -7.83 -7.06 14.30
C TYR A 362 -7.13 -6.19 13.27
N SER A 363 -7.72 -5.04 12.96
CA SER A 363 -7.16 -4.01 12.08
C SER A 363 -5.93 -3.31 12.65
N ILE A 364 -5.82 -3.25 13.99
CA ILE A 364 -4.72 -2.58 14.67
C ILE A 364 -3.96 -3.58 15.56
N GLY A 365 -2.68 -3.76 15.22
CA GLY A 365 -1.71 -4.48 16.03
C GLY A 365 -0.78 -3.54 16.79
N THR A 366 -0.71 -3.65 18.11
CA THR A 366 0.30 -2.92 18.91
C THR A 366 1.52 -3.80 19.17
N VAL A 367 2.70 -3.32 18.80
CA VAL A 367 3.98 -3.88 19.24
C VAL A 367 4.48 -3.06 20.44
N GLY A 368 4.69 -3.72 21.58
CA GLY A 368 5.05 -3.03 22.83
C GLY A 368 3.93 -3.10 23.85
N TYR A 369 3.72 -2.06 24.67
CA TYR A 369 2.63 -2.05 25.64
C TYR A 369 1.37 -1.45 25.02
N GLN A 370 0.27 -2.20 24.98
CA GLN A 370 -1.02 -1.69 24.51
C GLN A 370 -1.74 -0.93 25.64
N ASP A 371 -2.17 -1.64 26.68
CA ASP A 371 -2.84 -1.04 27.84
C ASP A 371 -2.90 -2.02 29.05
N SER A 372 -3.65 -1.66 30.09
CA SER A 372 -3.86 -2.51 31.27
C SER A 372 -4.70 -3.77 31.00
N THR A 373 -5.50 -3.77 29.94
CA THR A 373 -6.43 -4.84 29.53
C THR A 373 -5.72 -5.92 28.72
N TYR A 374 -4.85 -5.53 27.80
CA TYR A 374 -4.14 -6.39 26.84
C TYR A 374 -2.68 -6.63 27.23
N GLY A 375 -2.05 -5.69 27.95
CA GLY A 375 -0.65 -5.78 28.37
C GLY A 375 0.32 -5.61 27.20
N ALA A 376 1.42 -6.35 27.21
CA ALA A 376 2.40 -6.33 26.13
C ALA A 376 1.88 -7.07 24.88
N GLY A 377 1.87 -6.39 23.74
CA GLY A 377 1.60 -6.89 22.40
C GLY A 377 2.88 -7.25 21.63
N ARG A 378 2.78 -8.29 20.82
CA ARG A 378 3.78 -8.71 19.84
C ARG A 378 3.06 -8.97 18.52
N LEU A 379 3.68 -8.63 17.40
CA LEU A 379 3.19 -9.00 16.08
C LEU A 379 3.87 -10.29 15.63
N VAL A 380 3.08 -11.27 15.21
CA VAL A 380 3.57 -12.50 14.58
C VAL A 380 3.28 -12.39 13.09
N MET A 381 4.31 -12.53 12.26
CA MET A 381 4.18 -12.46 10.80
C MET A 381 4.60 -13.78 10.15
N ARG A 382 3.97 -14.12 9.03
CA ARG A 382 4.35 -15.22 8.13
C ARG A 382 4.35 -14.69 6.70
N PHE A 383 5.23 -15.24 5.88
CA PHE A 383 5.40 -14.83 4.48
C PHE A 383 5.24 -16.05 3.55
N PRO A 384 4.05 -16.65 3.45
CA PRO A 384 3.85 -17.88 2.66
C PRO A 384 4.26 -17.73 1.19
N GLY A 385 3.97 -16.56 0.62
CA GLY A 385 4.34 -16.22 -0.76
C GLY A 385 5.85 -16.21 -0.95
N LEU A 386 6.56 -15.49 -0.08
CA LEU A 386 8.03 -15.44 -0.08
C LEU A 386 8.65 -16.83 0.18
N ASP A 387 8.19 -17.57 1.19
CA ASP A 387 8.72 -18.89 1.53
C ASP A 387 8.53 -19.93 0.40
N SER A 388 7.50 -19.75 -0.43
CA SER A 388 7.23 -20.61 -1.58
C SER A 388 7.89 -20.14 -2.87
N ASN A 389 8.39 -18.90 -2.95
CA ASN A 389 9.00 -18.31 -4.15
C ASN A 389 10.35 -18.98 -4.49
N GLU A 390 10.50 -19.45 -5.74
CA GLU A 390 11.67 -20.20 -6.19
C GLU A 390 12.93 -19.33 -6.30
N THR A 391 12.79 -18.07 -6.73
CA THR A 391 13.89 -17.11 -6.78
C THR A 391 14.42 -16.86 -5.37
N TYR A 392 13.55 -16.62 -4.38
CA TYR A 392 13.99 -16.46 -3.00
C TYR A 392 14.72 -17.69 -2.43
N LYS A 393 14.24 -18.90 -2.77
CA LYS A 393 14.90 -20.15 -2.36
C LYS A 393 16.27 -20.32 -2.99
N SER A 394 16.47 -19.88 -4.23
CA SER A 394 17.77 -19.97 -4.91
C SER A 394 18.78 -19.00 -4.28
N LEU A 395 18.35 -17.80 -3.88
CA LEU A 395 19.20 -16.82 -3.17
C LEU A 395 19.75 -17.38 -1.85
N LYS A 396 18.98 -18.21 -1.13
CA LYS A 396 19.41 -18.82 0.14
C LYS A 396 20.48 -19.90 0.01
N GLN A 397 20.64 -20.50 -1.17
CA GLN A 397 21.50 -21.67 -1.37
C GLN A 397 22.96 -21.29 -1.65
N VAL A 398 23.24 -20.02 -1.93
CA VAL A 398 24.60 -19.50 -2.09
C VAL A 398 25.18 -19.19 -0.71
N ARG A 399 25.86 -20.16 -0.09
CA ARG A 399 26.67 -19.99 1.13
C ARG A 399 28.02 -20.64 0.99
#